data_AF-A0A382JIB7-F1
#
_entry.id   AF-A0A382JIB7-F1
#
_cell.length_a   1.000
_cell.length_b   1.000
_cell.length_c   1.000
_cell.angle_alpha   90.00
_cell.angle_beta   90.00
_cell.angle_gamma   90.00
#
_symmetry.space_group_name_H-M   'P 1'
#
loop_
_entity.id
_entity.type
_entity.pdbx_description
1 polymer ?
#
loop_
_entity_poly.entity_id
_entity_poly.type
_entity_poly.pdbx_seq_one_letter_code
_entity_poly.pdbx_strand_id
1 'polypeptide(L)'
;LFLLTIANTGGSGITAVFWFIIAALLVPSEYGEIQYFIAIAGLGYIISLIGTSEVITVYTAKKIQLQSTLILISLIAGTISGVVILFLFSKVDVNFLILAFIINDIGLGYLLGKRFFSKYSKYLVTQKSLTLGLGLSFYFIFGVEGILFGLALSYIHFTIIIFNVLKSTKINFSLLKTHFGFVGNNYAISISSVAKNNLDKIIVVPIIGFEILGNYALALQFYAVFMIFSKVVYQYTLPHDSVGQTTTKAKVIALILSVIITVLGITITPFIMPIIFPEYNEAIIAIQIISLAVIPSTVGLILTSKFLGNENSKIVLSGRIMFVITIITLIVILTPIYGIVGIASSFVIASIIQSVLFVCYKLKKDF
;
A
#
# COMPACT_ATOMS: atom_id res chain seq x y z
N LEU A 1 5.47 -16.71 -12.49
CA LEU A 1 5.20 -15.30 -12.81
C LEU A 1 3.70 -15.07 -13.07
N PHE A 2 3.11 -15.71 -14.08
CA PHE A 2 1.68 -15.57 -14.43
C PHE A 2 0.70 -15.74 -13.25
N LEU A 3 0.85 -16.78 -12.44
CA LEU A 3 0.03 -17.00 -11.24
C LEU A 3 0.12 -15.85 -10.22
N LEU A 4 1.31 -15.28 -10.03
CA LEU A 4 1.51 -14.14 -9.12
C LEU A 4 0.80 -12.90 -9.63
N THR A 5 0.91 -12.63 -10.93
CA THR A 5 0.26 -11.49 -11.58
C THR A 5 -1.27 -11.63 -11.48
N ILE A 6 -1.83 -12.80 -11.77
CA ILE A 6 -3.28 -13.04 -11.63
C ILE A 6 -3.71 -12.87 -10.18
N ALA A 7 -2.99 -13.46 -9.23
CA ALA A 7 -3.34 -13.38 -7.81
C ALA A 7 -3.29 -11.93 -7.31
N ASN A 8 -2.25 -11.17 -7.66
CA ASN A 8 -2.10 -9.77 -7.24
C ASN A 8 -3.18 -8.87 -7.87
N THR A 9 -3.46 -9.02 -9.16
CA THR A 9 -4.48 -8.22 -9.87
C THR A 9 -5.89 -8.60 -9.42
N GLY A 10 -6.21 -9.89 -9.41
CA GLY A 10 -7.51 -10.39 -8.93
C GLY A 10 -7.76 -10.03 -7.46
N GLY A 11 -6.73 -10.19 -6.62
CA GLY A 11 -6.81 -9.79 -5.21
C GLY A 11 -7.00 -8.28 -5.00
N SER A 12 -6.38 -7.45 -5.85
CA SER A 12 -6.61 -5.99 -5.84
C SER A 12 -8.04 -5.66 -6.25
N GLY A 13 -8.60 -6.36 -7.24
CA GLY A 13 -10.00 -6.24 -7.65
C GLY A 13 -10.97 -6.58 -6.53
N ILE A 14 -10.78 -7.72 -5.84
CA ILE A 14 -11.61 -8.12 -4.69
C ILE A 14 -11.56 -7.06 -3.58
N THR A 15 -10.36 -6.53 -3.28
CA THR A 15 -10.18 -5.48 -2.26
C THR A 15 -10.90 -4.19 -2.67
N ALA A 16 -10.86 -3.83 -3.96
CA ALA A 16 -11.54 -2.64 -4.45
C ALA A 16 -13.06 -2.76 -4.36
N VAL A 17 -13.61 -3.92 -4.75
CA VAL A 17 -15.04 -4.22 -4.60
C VAL A 17 -15.46 -4.13 -3.14
N PHE A 18 -14.69 -4.73 -2.23
CA PHE A 18 -14.95 -4.63 -0.79
C PHE A 18 -15.04 -3.17 -0.32
N TRP A 19 -14.04 -2.34 -0.63
CA TRP A 19 -14.03 -0.96 -0.16
C TRP A 19 -15.13 -0.09 -0.78
N PHE A 20 -15.53 -0.34 -2.03
CA PHE A 20 -16.69 0.33 -2.60
C PHE A 20 -18.01 -0.10 -1.95
N ILE A 21 -18.17 -1.39 -1.63
CA ILE A 21 -19.35 -1.85 -0.89
C ILE A 21 -19.39 -1.17 0.49
N ILE A 22 -18.28 -1.16 1.22
CA ILE A 22 -18.22 -0.48 2.52
C ILE A 22 -18.49 1.02 2.40
N ALA A 23 -17.92 1.71 1.41
CA ALA A 23 -18.20 3.13 1.18
C ALA A 23 -19.68 3.39 0.83
N ALA A 24 -20.36 2.48 0.13
CA ALA A 24 -21.78 2.61 -0.17
C ALA A 24 -22.68 2.34 1.05
N LEU A 25 -22.18 1.60 2.05
CA LEU A 25 -22.91 1.26 3.27
C LEU A 25 -22.69 2.25 4.41
N LEU A 26 -21.55 2.95 4.42
CA LEU A 26 -21.15 3.86 5.48
C LEU A 26 -21.27 5.32 5.07
N VAL A 27 -21.63 6.16 6.04
CA VAL A 27 -21.54 7.62 5.88
C VAL A 27 -20.05 8.04 5.82
N PRO A 28 -19.71 9.20 5.23
CA PRO A 28 -18.31 9.58 5.04
C PRO A 28 -17.48 9.66 6.32
N SER A 29 -18.07 10.10 7.45
CA SER A 29 -17.36 10.16 8.74
C SER A 29 -16.93 8.78 9.25
N GLU A 30 -17.82 7.78 9.20
CA GLU A 30 -17.52 6.40 9.60
C GLU A 30 -16.49 5.74 8.67
N TYR A 31 -16.63 5.94 7.35
CA TYR A 31 -15.65 5.46 6.38
C TYR A 31 -14.28 6.10 6.61
N GLY A 32 -14.25 7.41 6.90
CA GLY A 32 -13.05 8.14 7.26
C GLY A 32 -12.39 7.61 8.54
N GLU A 33 -13.17 7.33 9.59
CA GLU A 33 -12.67 6.76 10.85
C GLU A 33 -12.00 5.40 10.63
N ILE A 34 -12.64 4.48 9.88
CA ILE A 34 -12.03 3.18 9.55
C ILE A 34 -10.72 3.37 8.79
N GLN A 35 -10.71 4.23 7.76
CA GLN A 35 -9.52 4.47 6.95
C GLN A 35 -8.39 5.12 7.74
N TYR A 36 -8.71 5.97 8.71
CA TYR A 36 -7.76 6.55 9.65
C TYR A 36 -7.10 5.48 10.53
N PHE A 37 -7.91 4.61 11.14
CA PHE A 37 -7.37 3.56 12.01
C PHE A 37 -6.60 2.49 11.24
N ILE A 38 -6.97 2.20 9.99
CA ILE A 38 -6.16 1.36 9.10
C ILE A 38 -4.82 2.03 8.78
N ALA A 39 -4.81 3.35 8.56
CA ALA A 39 -3.57 4.07 8.34
C ALA A 39 -2.66 4.06 9.59
N ILE A 40 -3.23 4.23 10.79
CA ILE A 40 -2.51 4.08 12.06
C ILE A 40 -1.95 2.66 12.21
N ALA A 41 -2.77 1.63 11.98
CA ALA A 41 -2.31 0.24 11.99
C ALA A 41 -1.17 0.03 10.98
N GLY A 42 -1.28 0.61 9.79
CA GLY A 42 -0.24 0.58 8.76
C GLY A 42 1.08 1.21 9.21
N LEU A 43 1.04 2.33 9.92
CA LEU A 43 2.24 2.93 10.52
C LEU A 43 2.82 2.07 11.65
N GLY A 44 1.99 1.61 12.59
CA GLY A 44 2.43 0.76 13.70
C GLY A 44 3.08 -0.54 13.19
N TYR A 45 2.45 -1.14 12.17
CA TYR A 45 2.98 -2.29 11.43
C TYR A 45 4.36 -2.01 10.84
N ILE A 46 4.53 -0.93 10.07
CA ILE A 46 5.80 -0.73 9.36
C ILE A 46 6.95 -0.36 10.28
N ILE A 47 6.67 0.41 11.34
CA ILE A 47 7.66 0.69 12.38
C ILE A 47 8.08 -0.61 13.07
N SER A 48 7.18 -1.57 13.20
CA SER A 48 7.44 -2.85 13.85
C SER A 48 8.09 -3.90 12.96
N LEU A 49 7.89 -3.83 11.64
CA LEU A 49 8.28 -4.86 10.69
C LEU A 49 9.78 -4.80 10.32
N ILE A 50 10.63 -5.25 11.22
CA ILE A 50 12.08 -5.37 10.97
C ILE A 50 12.38 -6.50 9.97
N GLY A 51 11.60 -7.58 10.03
CA GLY A 51 11.66 -8.69 9.07
C GLY A 51 10.85 -8.44 7.80
N THR A 52 11.22 -7.44 6.99
CA THR A 52 10.44 -7.12 5.78
C THR A 52 10.31 -8.32 4.83
N SER A 53 9.23 -8.37 4.05
CA SER A 53 9.02 -9.43 3.06
C SER A 53 10.23 -9.65 2.14
N GLU A 54 10.94 -8.60 1.72
CA GLU A 54 12.16 -8.70 0.90
C GLU A 54 13.29 -9.40 1.65
N VAL A 55 13.54 -9.02 2.91
CA VAL A 55 14.58 -9.63 3.74
C VAL A 55 14.29 -11.12 3.96
N ILE A 56 13.04 -11.45 4.31
CA ILE A 56 12.61 -12.83 4.51
C ILE A 56 12.73 -13.62 3.21
N THR A 57 12.34 -13.05 2.07
CA THR A 57 12.47 -13.69 0.75
C THR A 57 13.93 -14.03 0.44
N VAL A 58 14.83 -13.05 0.56
CA VAL A 58 16.25 -13.22 0.23
C VAL A 58 16.93 -14.24 1.14
N TYR A 59 16.75 -14.14 2.46
CA TYR A 59 17.41 -15.05 3.39
C TYR A 59 16.82 -16.46 3.38
N THR A 60 15.53 -16.60 3.08
CA THR A 60 14.93 -17.92 2.84
C THR A 60 15.48 -18.57 1.58
N ALA A 61 15.64 -17.81 0.50
CA ALA A 61 16.23 -18.32 -0.75
C ALA A 61 17.72 -18.67 -0.57
N LYS A 62 18.48 -17.85 0.17
CA LYS A 62 19.89 -18.07 0.48
C LYS A 62 20.14 -19.09 1.60
N LYS A 63 19.08 -19.67 2.19
CA LYS A 63 19.14 -20.61 3.33
C LYS A 63 19.87 -20.05 4.55
N ILE A 64 19.87 -18.73 4.72
CA ILE A 64 20.37 -18.07 5.93
C ILE A 64 19.25 -18.12 6.97
N GLN A 65 19.51 -18.79 8.10
CA GLN A 65 18.50 -19.08 9.13
C GLN A 65 18.25 -17.88 10.06
N LEU A 66 17.70 -16.80 9.50
CA LEU A 66 17.40 -15.56 10.24
C LEU A 66 15.90 -15.33 10.47
N GLN A 67 15.04 -16.16 9.88
CA GLN A 67 13.60 -15.95 9.83
C GLN A 67 12.99 -15.92 11.23
N SER A 68 13.29 -16.90 12.10
CA SER A 68 12.78 -16.91 13.48
C SER A 68 13.20 -15.68 14.28
N THR A 69 14.45 -15.23 14.15
CA THR A 69 14.94 -14.03 14.83
C THR A 69 14.14 -12.79 14.39
N LEU A 70 13.96 -12.61 13.08
CA LEU A 70 13.25 -11.46 12.52
C LEU A 70 11.76 -11.48 12.85
N ILE A 71 11.12 -12.66 12.82
CA ILE A 71 9.73 -12.85 13.25
C ILE A 71 9.57 -12.45 14.71
N LEU A 72 10.42 -12.98 15.59
CA LEU A 72 10.34 -12.70 17.02
C LEU A 72 10.46 -11.21 17.30
N ILE A 73 11.48 -10.56 16.76
CA ILE A 73 11.70 -9.12 16.95
C ILE A 73 10.50 -8.33 16.41
N SER A 74 10.00 -8.67 15.22
CA SER A 74 8.89 -7.93 14.60
C SER A 74 7.59 -8.09 15.38
N LEU A 75 7.29 -9.28 15.91
CA LEU A 75 6.10 -9.51 16.73
C LEU A 75 6.19 -8.81 18.10
N ILE A 76 7.37 -8.80 18.73
CA ILE A 76 7.60 -8.05 19.97
C ILE A 76 7.41 -6.55 19.72
N ALA A 77 8.06 -6.01 18.68
CA ALA A 77 7.92 -4.61 18.29
C ALA A 77 6.46 -4.27 17.95
N GLY A 78 5.77 -5.17 17.24
CA GLY A 78 4.34 -5.04 16.89
C GLY A 78 3.45 -4.97 18.12
N THR A 79 3.71 -5.82 19.11
CA THR A 79 2.99 -5.82 20.39
C THR A 79 3.22 -4.51 21.14
N ILE A 80 4.47 -4.02 21.19
CA ILE A 80 4.80 -2.72 21.80
C ILE A 80 4.08 -1.58 21.08
N SER A 81 4.11 -1.56 19.75
CA SER A 81 3.40 -0.58 18.94
C SER A 81 1.89 -0.64 19.18
N GLY A 82 1.33 -1.84 19.31
CA GLY A 82 -0.07 -2.06 19.63
C GLY A 82 -0.44 -1.52 21.01
N VAL A 83 0.41 -1.72 22.02
CA VAL A 83 0.23 -1.15 23.37
C VAL A 83 0.26 0.38 23.33
N VAL A 84 1.21 0.98 22.62
CA VAL A 84 1.27 2.45 22.45
C VAL A 84 0.00 2.98 21.79
N ILE A 85 -0.46 2.35 20.72
CA ILE A 85 -1.67 2.75 20.01
C ILE A 85 -2.92 2.55 20.88
N LEU A 86 -2.97 1.48 21.67
CA LEU A 86 -4.05 1.26 22.63
C LEU A 86 -4.12 2.39 23.66
N PHE A 87 -2.98 2.84 24.20
CA PHE A 87 -2.95 3.98 25.12
C PHE A 87 -3.35 5.30 24.48
N LEU A 88 -2.97 5.54 23.22
CA LEU A 88 -3.25 6.79 22.53
C LEU A 88 -4.70 6.90 22.03
N PHE A 89 -5.28 5.79 21.56
CA PHE A 89 -6.55 5.80 20.83
C PHE A 89 -7.65 4.96 21.49
N SER A 90 -7.34 4.16 22.52
CA SER A 90 -8.29 3.25 23.18
C SER A 90 -8.98 2.26 22.23
N LYS A 91 -8.35 1.92 21.09
CA LYS A 91 -8.89 1.04 20.04
C LYS A 91 -8.11 -0.28 19.99
N VAL A 92 -8.70 -1.35 20.54
CA VAL A 92 -8.06 -2.68 20.69
C VAL A 92 -7.98 -3.43 19.37
N ASP A 93 -8.98 -3.27 18.51
CA ASP A 93 -9.05 -3.80 17.14
C ASP A 93 -7.85 -3.41 16.27
N VAL A 94 -7.34 -2.18 16.40
CA VAL A 94 -6.15 -1.70 15.69
C VAL A 94 -4.90 -2.50 16.04
N ASN A 95 -4.78 -2.98 17.29
CA ASN A 95 -3.65 -3.81 17.73
C ASN A 95 -3.63 -5.16 16.99
N PHE A 96 -4.79 -5.82 16.89
CA PHE A 96 -4.90 -7.08 16.14
C PHE A 96 -4.55 -6.88 14.67
N LEU A 97 -4.94 -5.75 14.07
CA LEU A 97 -4.64 -5.44 12.69
C LEU A 97 -3.13 -5.26 12.44
N ILE A 98 -2.39 -4.65 13.38
CA ILE A 98 -0.92 -4.52 13.30
C ILE A 98 -0.26 -5.90 13.23
N LEU A 99 -0.60 -6.78 14.18
CA LEU A 99 -0.04 -8.14 14.21
C LEU A 99 -0.42 -8.93 12.96
N ALA A 100 -1.66 -8.79 12.51
CA ALA A 100 -2.17 -9.40 11.28
C ALA A 100 -1.38 -8.97 10.03
N PHE A 101 -1.04 -7.68 9.90
CA PHE A 101 -0.19 -7.20 8.82
C PHE A 101 1.23 -7.75 8.90
N ILE A 102 1.83 -7.83 10.10
CA ILE A 102 3.18 -8.40 10.29
C ILE A 102 3.23 -9.87 9.85
N ILE A 103 2.30 -10.71 10.32
CA ILE A 103 2.30 -12.14 9.99
C ILE A 103 2.06 -12.38 8.50
N ASN A 104 1.24 -11.53 7.85
CA ASN A 104 1.00 -11.61 6.42
C ASN A 104 2.26 -11.30 5.63
N ASP A 105 2.90 -10.15 5.88
CA ASP A 105 4.03 -9.71 5.06
C ASP A 105 5.23 -10.69 5.15
N ILE A 106 5.53 -11.15 6.38
CA ILE A 106 6.54 -12.18 6.59
C ILE A 106 6.13 -13.50 5.94
N GLY A 107 4.87 -13.92 6.09
CA GLY A 107 4.37 -15.16 5.53
C GLY A 107 4.46 -15.20 4.00
N LEU A 108 4.07 -14.12 3.34
CA LEU A 108 4.21 -13.94 1.89
C LEU A 108 5.69 -13.96 1.46
N GLY A 109 6.55 -13.21 2.16
CA GLY A 109 7.99 -13.21 1.90
C GLY A 109 8.62 -14.60 2.04
N TYR A 110 8.20 -15.38 3.03
CA TYR A 110 8.68 -16.75 3.23
C TYR A 110 8.27 -17.68 2.08
N LEU A 111 6.99 -17.62 1.65
CA LEU A 111 6.50 -18.41 0.52
C LEU A 111 7.23 -18.06 -0.78
N LEU A 112 7.50 -16.77 -1.03
CA LEU A 112 8.28 -16.32 -2.18
C LEU A 112 9.73 -16.83 -2.11
N GLY A 113 10.38 -16.73 -0.95
CA GLY A 113 11.76 -17.20 -0.76
C GLY A 113 11.92 -18.71 -0.96
N LYS A 114 10.89 -19.50 -0.59
CA LYS A 114 10.83 -20.95 -0.91
C LYS A 114 10.44 -21.25 -2.36
N ARG A 115 10.13 -20.24 -3.17
CA ARG A 115 9.59 -20.37 -4.54
C ARG A 115 8.26 -21.10 -4.61
N PHE A 116 7.47 -21.08 -3.53
CA PHE A 116 6.14 -21.69 -3.46
C PHE A 116 5.06 -20.79 -4.07
N PHE A 117 5.19 -20.46 -5.35
CA PHE A 117 4.33 -19.48 -6.03
C PHE A 117 2.83 -19.85 -6.03
N SER A 118 2.50 -21.15 -6.13
CA SER A 118 1.11 -21.61 -6.04
C SER A 118 0.54 -21.40 -4.64
N LYS A 119 1.30 -21.74 -3.57
CA LYS A 119 0.87 -21.50 -2.19
C LYS A 119 0.76 -20.01 -1.89
N TYR A 120 1.72 -19.20 -2.34
CA TYR A 120 1.65 -17.74 -2.25
C TYR A 120 0.34 -17.21 -2.83
N SER A 121 0.02 -17.63 -4.05
CA SER A 121 -1.18 -17.17 -4.76
C SER A 121 -2.46 -17.57 -4.02
N LYS A 122 -2.52 -18.81 -3.53
CA LYS A 122 -3.64 -19.29 -2.71
C LYS A 122 -3.79 -18.48 -1.42
N TYR A 123 -2.71 -18.30 -0.65
CA TYR A 123 -2.74 -17.54 0.61
C TYR A 123 -3.19 -16.09 0.40
N LEU A 124 -2.68 -15.43 -0.63
CA LEU A 124 -3.04 -14.06 -0.97
C LEU A 124 -4.51 -13.94 -1.39
N VAL A 125 -4.97 -14.78 -2.32
CA VAL A 125 -6.37 -14.74 -2.78
C VAL A 125 -7.32 -15.11 -1.65
N THR A 126 -7.00 -16.13 -0.84
CA THR A 126 -7.79 -16.48 0.35
C THR A 126 -7.90 -15.30 1.31
N GLN A 127 -6.80 -14.58 1.58
CA GLN A 127 -6.83 -13.38 2.43
C GLN A 127 -7.78 -12.31 1.87
N LYS A 128 -7.74 -12.06 0.56
CA LYS A 128 -8.62 -11.07 -0.10
C LYS A 128 -10.08 -11.49 -0.10
N SER A 129 -10.36 -12.77 -0.36
CA SER A 129 -11.72 -13.31 -0.26
C SER A 129 -12.25 -13.26 1.17
N LEU A 130 -11.40 -13.56 2.17
CA LEU A 130 -11.76 -13.44 3.58
C LEU A 130 -11.96 -11.98 4.01
N THR A 131 -11.21 -11.03 3.44
CA THR A 131 -11.47 -9.58 3.66
C THR A 131 -12.90 -9.23 3.26
N LEU A 132 -13.30 -9.63 2.04
CA LEU A 132 -14.65 -9.39 1.56
C LEU A 132 -15.70 -10.09 2.44
N GLY A 133 -15.53 -11.39 2.68
CA GLY A 133 -16.50 -12.19 3.44
C GLY A 133 -16.59 -11.78 4.90
N LEU A 134 -15.49 -11.86 5.65
CA LEU A 134 -15.47 -11.56 7.08
C LEU A 134 -15.70 -10.07 7.36
N GLY A 135 -15.15 -9.17 6.54
CA GLY A 135 -15.36 -7.73 6.72
C GLY A 135 -16.84 -7.36 6.60
N LEU A 136 -17.54 -7.89 5.59
CA LEU A 136 -18.98 -7.67 5.44
C LEU A 136 -19.79 -8.38 6.52
N SER A 137 -19.47 -9.64 6.84
CA SER A 137 -20.19 -10.36 7.90
C SER A 137 -20.06 -9.67 9.25
N PHE A 138 -18.87 -9.20 9.61
CA PHE A 138 -18.67 -8.49 10.88
C PHE A 138 -19.33 -7.12 10.87
N TYR A 139 -19.37 -6.43 9.73
CA TYR A 139 -20.16 -5.20 9.60
C TYR A 139 -21.63 -5.42 9.95
N PHE A 140 -22.27 -6.44 9.35
CA PHE A 140 -23.70 -6.70 9.61
C PHE A 140 -23.99 -7.22 11.02
N ILE A 141 -23.02 -7.82 11.72
CA ILE A 141 -23.20 -8.37 13.07
C ILE A 141 -22.84 -7.34 14.16
N PHE A 142 -21.76 -6.59 13.98
CA PHE A 142 -21.15 -5.74 15.01
C PHE A 142 -21.07 -4.25 14.61
N GLY A 143 -21.55 -3.88 13.41
CA GLY A 143 -21.47 -2.52 12.90
C GLY A 143 -20.07 -2.13 12.40
N VAL A 144 -19.83 -0.81 12.32
CA VAL A 144 -18.60 -0.19 11.80
C VAL A 144 -17.34 -0.74 12.47
N GLU A 145 -17.37 -0.88 13.79
CA GLU A 145 -16.23 -1.40 14.58
C GLU A 145 -15.89 -2.86 14.25
N GLY A 146 -16.88 -3.65 13.81
CA GLY A 146 -16.69 -5.03 13.38
C GLY A 146 -15.76 -5.16 12.18
N ILE A 147 -15.69 -4.15 11.30
CA ILE A 147 -14.92 -4.21 10.06
C ILE A 147 -13.44 -4.43 10.33
N LEU A 148 -12.86 -3.71 11.31
CA LEU A 148 -11.43 -3.83 11.64
C LEU A 148 -11.09 -5.23 12.19
N PHE A 149 -11.97 -5.81 13.00
CA PHE A 149 -11.83 -7.19 13.46
C PHE A 149 -11.93 -8.20 12.31
N GLY A 150 -12.92 -8.04 11.42
CA GLY A 150 -13.06 -8.90 10.23
C GLY A 150 -11.82 -8.84 9.33
N LEU A 151 -11.23 -7.65 9.17
CA LEU A 151 -9.98 -7.45 8.46
C LEU A 151 -8.82 -8.19 9.15
N ALA A 152 -8.62 -8.00 10.45
CA ALA A 152 -7.55 -8.66 11.19
C ALA A 152 -7.67 -10.20 11.10
N LEU A 153 -8.89 -10.73 11.26
CA LEU A 153 -9.17 -12.16 11.20
C LEU A 153 -8.92 -12.74 9.80
N SER A 154 -9.08 -11.95 8.74
CA SER A 154 -8.80 -12.39 7.36
C SER A 154 -7.35 -12.84 7.12
N TYR A 155 -6.42 -12.50 8.01
CA TYR A 155 -5.01 -12.87 7.95
C TYR A 155 -4.65 -14.08 8.82
N ILE A 156 -5.58 -14.63 9.60
CA ILE A 156 -5.26 -15.61 10.67
C ILE A 156 -4.58 -16.87 10.14
N HIS A 157 -4.86 -17.28 8.90
CA HIS A 157 -4.25 -18.47 8.28
C HIS A 157 -2.74 -18.31 8.05
N PHE A 158 -2.20 -17.10 8.01
CA PHE A 158 -0.75 -16.88 7.95
C PHE A 158 -0.02 -17.32 9.24
N THR A 159 -0.73 -17.40 10.37
CA THR A 159 -0.17 -17.88 11.65
C THR A 159 0.43 -19.29 11.51
N ILE A 160 -0.16 -20.13 10.65
CA ILE A 160 0.34 -21.48 10.35
C ILE A 160 1.78 -21.42 9.81
N ILE A 161 2.08 -20.46 8.93
CA ILE A 161 3.43 -20.27 8.38
C ILE A 161 4.36 -19.80 9.48
N ILE A 162 3.97 -18.79 10.23
CA ILE A 162 4.78 -18.20 11.31
C ILE A 162 5.17 -19.27 12.35
N PHE A 163 4.22 -20.05 12.81
CA PHE A 163 4.46 -21.14 13.78
C PHE A 163 5.44 -22.17 13.23
N ASN A 164 5.26 -22.61 11.98
CA ASN A 164 6.16 -23.57 11.34
C ASN A 164 7.59 -23.04 11.17
N VAL A 165 7.74 -21.75 10.86
CA VAL A 165 9.07 -21.11 10.74
C VAL A 165 9.74 -21.02 12.11
N LEU A 166 9.00 -20.58 13.14
CA LEU A 166 9.51 -20.48 14.51
C LEU A 166 9.97 -21.84 15.06
N LYS A 167 9.27 -22.93 14.71
CA LYS A 167 9.65 -24.30 15.09
C LYS A 167 10.86 -24.85 14.32
N SER A 168 11.07 -24.40 13.08
CA SER A 168 12.06 -25.01 12.17
C SER A 168 13.41 -24.30 12.14
N THR A 169 13.50 -23.03 12.57
CA THR A 169 14.77 -22.29 12.63
C THR A 169 15.04 -21.75 14.02
N LYS A 170 16.30 -21.81 14.47
CA LYS A 170 16.71 -21.30 15.79
C LYS A 170 16.82 -19.78 15.77
N ILE A 171 16.48 -19.14 16.88
CA ILE A 171 16.74 -17.71 17.09
C ILE A 171 18.25 -17.51 17.22
N ASN A 172 18.79 -16.57 16.45
CA ASN A 172 20.21 -16.26 16.41
C ASN A 172 20.44 -14.75 16.20
N PHE A 173 20.69 -14.03 17.28
CA PHE A 173 20.99 -12.59 17.26
C PHE A 173 22.40 -12.29 16.77
N SER A 174 23.36 -13.20 16.96
CA SER A 174 24.72 -13.05 16.42
C SER A 174 24.69 -13.01 14.89
N LEU A 175 23.89 -13.88 14.28
CA LEU A 175 23.69 -13.90 12.83
C LEU A 175 22.95 -12.65 12.32
N LEU A 176 22.04 -12.08 13.13
CA LEU A 176 21.42 -10.80 12.79
C LEU A 176 22.46 -9.68 12.74
N LYS A 177 23.37 -9.63 13.73
CA LYS A 177 24.42 -8.61 13.82
C LYS A 177 25.32 -8.64 12.58
N THR A 178 25.70 -9.81 12.08
CA THR A 178 26.53 -9.94 10.86
C THR A 178 25.80 -9.52 9.58
N HIS A 179 24.46 -9.43 9.62
CA HIS A 179 23.61 -9.12 8.47
C HIS A 179 22.84 -7.80 8.62
N PHE A 180 23.13 -7.04 9.67
CA PHE A 180 22.38 -5.84 10.04
C PHE A 180 22.33 -4.79 8.93
N GLY A 181 23.42 -4.62 8.17
CA GLY A 181 23.47 -3.66 7.07
C GLY A 181 22.39 -3.90 6.01
N PHE A 182 22.15 -5.15 5.62
CA PHE A 182 21.11 -5.47 4.64
C PHE A 182 19.70 -5.36 5.24
N VAL A 183 19.52 -5.84 6.46
CA VAL A 183 18.23 -5.78 7.17
C VAL A 183 17.81 -4.32 7.40
N GLY A 184 18.70 -3.51 7.97
CA GLY A 184 18.44 -2.09 8.27
C GLY A 184 18.17 -1.26 7.02
N ASN A 185 18.90 -1.50 5.92
CA ASN A 185 18.65 -0.80 4.66
C ASN A 185 17.26 -1.13 4.08
N ASN A 186 16.85 -2.40 4.09
CA ASN A 186 15.52 -2.79 3.60
C ASN A 186 14.42 -2.25 4.52
N TYR A 187 14.63 -2.27 5.82
CA TYR A 187 13.71 -1.67 6.79
C TYR A 187 13.48 -0.17 6.52
N ALA A 188 14.55 0.60 6.30
CA ALA A 188 14.45 2.02 5.96
C ALA A 188 13.70 2.26 4.63
N ILE A 189 13.97 1.44 3.60
CA ILE A 189 13.23 1.49 2.33
C ILE A 189 11.74 1.20 2.54
N SER A 190 11.42 0.19 3.37
CA SER A 190 10.04 -0.22 3.64
C SER A 190 9.26 0.87 4.38
N ILE A 191 9.86 1.48 5.42
CA ILE A 191 9.28 2.63 6.13
C ILE A 191 8.93 3.75 5.15
N SER A 192 9.87 4.17 4.30
CA SER A 192 9.64 5.27 3.36
C SER A 192 8.47 4.98 2.39
N SER A 193 8.27 3.69 2.07
CA SER A 193 7.25 3.25 1.12
C SER A 193 5.87 3.18 1.74
N VAL A 194 5.75 2.75 3.00
CA VAL A 194 4.46 2.72 3.70
C VAL A 194 4.05 4.10 4.17
N ALA A 195 5.01 4.93 4.60
CA ALA A 195 4.80 6.34 4.91
C ALA A 195 4.08 7.07 3.75
N LYS A 196 4.55 6.84 2.51
CA LYS A 196 3.93 7.37 1.29
C LYS A 196 2.44 7.03 1.13
N ASN A 197 1.97 5.90 1.65
CA ASN A 197 0.62 5.40 1.40
C ASN A 197 -0.37 5.64 2.55
N ASN A 198 0.09 6.14 3.70
CA ASN A 198 -0.74 6.24 4.91
C ASN A 198 -0.63 7.59 5.64
N LEU A 199 0.46 8.35 5.46
CA LEU A 199 0.67 9.59 6.24
C LEU A 199 -0.34 10.68 5.88
N ASP A 200 -0.77 10.75 4.63
CA ASP A 200 -1.83 11.66 4.17
C ASP A 200 -3.10 11.50 5.01
N LYS A 201 -3.60 10.26 5.16
CA LYS A 201 -4.82 9.98 5.92
C LYS A 201 -4.72 10.38 7.39
N ILE A 202 -3.54 10.20 7.98
CA ILE A 202 -3.32 10.49 9.41
C ILE A 202 -3.26 12.01 9.65
N ILE A 203 -2.62 12.75 8.76
CA ILE A 203 -2.45 14.20 8.89
C ILE A 203 -3.75 14.94 8.61
N VAL A 204 -4.60 14.41 7.73
CA VAL A 204 -5.87 15.07 7.35
C VAL A 204 -6.84 15.20 8.54
N VAL A 205 -6.97 14.18 9.38
CA VAL A 205 -7.98 14.17 10.46
C VAL A 205 -7.79 15.30 11.48
N PRO A 206 -6.59 15.55 12.03
CA PRO A 206 -6.39 16.69 12.94
C PRO A 206 -6.66 18.06 12.30
N ILE A 207 -6.62 18.18 10.96
CA ILE A 207 -6.82 19.45 10.28
C ILE A 207 -8.31 19.69 9.99
N ILE A 208 -9.02 18.67 9.49
CA ILE A 208 -10.38 18.84 8.95
C ILE A 208 -11.36 17.71 9.27
N GLY A 209 -10.98 16.74 10.11
CA GLY A 209 -11.88 15.70 10.62
C GLY A 209 -12.11 14.49 9.72
N PHE A 210 -12.90 13.55 10.23
CA PHE A 210 -13.14 12.24 9.60
C PHE A 210 -14.03 12.30 8.35
N GLU A 211 -15.00 13.19 8.29
CA GLU A 211 -15.93 13.29 7.17
C GLU A 211 -15.20 13.62 5.85
N ILE A 212 -14.29 14.60 5.88
CA ILE A 212 -13.50 14.95 4.71
C ILE A 212 -12.45 13.87 4.42
N LEU A 213 -11.88 13.23 5.46
CA LEU A 213 -11.03 12.06 5.26
C LEU A 213 -11.78 10.94 4.53
N GLY A 214 -13.05 10.68 4.85
CA GLY A 214 -13.84 9.65 4.18
C GLY A 214 -14.03 9.93 2.70
N ASN A 215 -14.40 11.17 2.36
CA ASN A 215 -14.49 11.64 0.98
C ASN A 215 -13.14 11.51 0.24
N TYR A 216 -12.05 11.93 0.87
CA TYR A 216 -10.71 11.81 0.30
C TYR A 216 -10.27 10.35 0.14
N ALA A 217 -10.57 9.48 1.10
CA ALA A 217 -10.23 8.07 1.05
C ALA A 217 -11.02 7.33 -0.04
N LEU A 218 -12.27 7.70 -0.29
CA LEU A 218 -13.02 7.20 -1.45
C LEU A 218 -12.38 7.68 -2.76
N ALA A 219 -11.90 8.92 -2.82
CA ALA A 219 -11.17 9.41 -3.98
C ALA A 219 -9.87 8.64 -4.24
N LEU A 220 -9.11 8.32 -3.19
CA LEU A 220 -7.95 7.43 -3.28
C LEU A 220 -8.32 6.00 -3.71
N GLN A 221 -9.53 5.52 -3.36
CA GLN A 221 -10.02 4.21 -3.77
C GLN A 221 -10.31 4.16 -5.28
N PHE A 222 -10.92 5.21 -5.85
CA PHE A 222 -11.04 5.37 -7.31
C PHE A 222 -9.67 5.44 -7.99
N TYR A 223 -8.76 6.24 -7.45
CA TYR A 223 -7.39 6.32 -7.96
C TYR A 223 -6.67 4.96 -7.96
N ALA A 224 -6.85 4.16 -6.91
CA ALA A 224 -6.27 2.82 -6.84
C ALA A 224 -6.75 1.92 -7.99
N VAL A 225 -8.02 2.04 -8.38
CA VAL A 225 -8.62 1.35 -9.54
C VAL A 225 -8.06 1.87 -10.85
N PHE A 226 -8.00 3.19 -11.01
CA PHE A 226 -7.43 3.85 -12.20
C PHE A 226 -5.98 3.41 -12.46
N MET A 227 -5.23 3.13 -11.40
CA MET A 227 -3.84 2.68 -11.49
C MET A 227 -3.66 1.17 -11.70
N ILE A 228 -4.72 0.34 -11.71
CA ILE A 228 -4.59 -1.12 -11.88
C ILE A 228 -3.85 -1.45 -13.18
N PHE A 229 -4.25 -0.81 -14.29
CA PHE A 229 -3.63 -1.06 -15.59
C PHE A 229 -2.13 -0.71 -15.59
N SER A 230 -1.76 0.47 -15.08
CA SER A 230 -0.37 0.90 -14.99
C SER A 230 0.48 -0.03 -14.12
N LYS A 231 -0.09 -0.58 -13.05
CA LYS A 231 0.57 -1.59 -12.20
C LYS A 231 0.77 -2.92 -12.93
N VAL A 232 -0.20 -3.36 -13.73
CA VAL A 232 -0.05 -4.57 -14.57
C VAL A 232 1.08 -4.38 -15.59
N VAL A 233 1.13 -3.22 -16.25
CA VAL A 233 2.23 -2.92 -17.18
C VAL A 233 3.56 -2.87 -16.44
N TYR A 234 3.65 -2.24 -15.27
CA TYR A 234 4.86 -2.26 -14.44
C TYR A 234 5.33 -3.69 -14.11
N GLN A 235 4.43 -4.58 -13.70
CA GLN A 235 4.76 -5.98 -13.41
C GLN A 235 5.26 -6.74 -14.64
N TYR A 236 4.78 -6.38 -15.84
CA TYR A 236 5.29 -6.91 -17.10
C TYR A 236 6.64 -6.30 -17.46
N THR A 237 6.82 -4.98 -17.36
CA THR A 237 8.03 -4.29 -17.83
C THR A 237 9.23 -4.55 -16.94
N LEU A 238 9.06 -4.65 -15.62
CA LEU A 238 10.17 -4.79 -14.67
C LEU A 238 11.10 -5.98 -14.98
N PRO A 239 10.61 -7.23 -15.11
CA PRO A 239 11.49 -8.37 -15.37
C PRO A 239 12.18 -8.28 -16.75
N HIS A 240 11.53 -7.68 -17.75
CA HIS A 240 12.12 -7.50 -19.08
C HIS A 240 13.18 -6.40 -19.08
N ASP A 241 12.93 -5.28 -18.38
CA ASP A 241 13.90 -4.20 -18.19
C ASP A 241 15.15 -4.69 -17.44
N SER A 242 15.00 -5.60 -16.48
CA SER A 242 16.12 -6.22 -15.73
C SER A 242 17.07 -7.07 -16.59
N VAL A 243 16.63 -7.53 -17.76
CA VAL A 243 17.46 -8.30 -18.71
C VAL A 243 17.80 -7.50 -19.97
N GLY A 244 17.59 -6.18 -19.95
CA GLY A 244 17.88 -5.29 -21.08
C GLY A 244 16.94 -5.40 -22.27
N GLN A 245 15.79 -6.08 -22.13
CA GLN A 245 14.82 -6.21 -23.21
C GLN A 245 13.97 -4.95 -23.37
N THR A 246 13.66 -4.60 -24.62
CA THR A 246 12.88 -3.40 -24.92
C THR A 246 11.39 -3.64 -24.71
N THR A 247 10.76 -2.78 -23.91
CA THR A 247 9.34 -2.83 -23.58
C THR A 247 8.58 -1.57 -23.99
N THR A 248 9.11 -0.84 -24.98
CA THR A 248 8.62 0.48 -25.39
C THR A 248 7.14 0.48 -25.76
N LYS A 249 6.67 -0.54 -26.50
CA LYS A 249 5.25 -0.64 -26.89
C LYS A 249 4.32 -0.68 -25.67
N ALA A 250 4.63 -1.52 -24.67
CA ALA A 250 3.83 -1.62 -23.45
C ALA A 250 3.83 -0.30 -22.65
N LYS A 251 4.98 0.39 -22.60
CA LYS A 251 5.12 1.69 -21.93
C LYS A 251 4.30 2.79 -22.61
N VAL A 252 4.29 2.84 -23.94
CA VAL A 252 3.47 3.79 -24.72
C VAL A 252 1.99 3.51 -24.51
N ILE A 253 1.56 2.24 -24.56
CA ILE A 253 0.18 1.84 -24.30
C ILE A 253 -0.27 2.28 -22.90
N ALA A 254 0.57 2.08 -21.88
CA ALA A 254 0.27 2.55 -20.52
C ALA A 254 0.09 4.06 -20.44
N LEU A 255 0.93 4.82 -21.13
CA LEU A 255 0.82 6.28 -21.15
C LEU A 255 -0.48 6.73 -21.83
N ILE A 256 -0.81 6.18 -23.00
CA ILE A 256 -2.06 6.48 -23.72
C ILE A 256 -3.28 6.14 -22.84
N LEU A 257 -3.31 4.95 -22.24
CA LEU A 257 -4.39 4.55 -21.37
C LEU A 257 -4.48 5.41 -20.10
N SER A 258 -3.37 5.88 -19.55
CA SER A 258 -3.39 6.80 -18.40
C SER A 258 -4.08 8.13 -18.73
N VAL A 259 -3.91 8.64 -19.95
CA VAL A 259 -4.61 9.85 -20.42
C VAL A 259 -6.10 9.57 -20.58
N ILE A 260 -6.47 8.46 -21.22
CA ILE A 260 -7.87 8.05 -21.38
C ILE A 260 -8.55 7.90 -20.01
N ILE A 261 -7.92 7.17 -19.08
CA ILE A 261 -8.45 6.97 -17.72
C ILE A 261 -8.58 8.30 -16.98
N THR A 262 -7.65 9.24 -17.16
CA THR A 262 -7.75 10.58 -16.57
C THR A 262 -8.98 11.33 -17.08
N VAL A 263 -9.19 11.35 -18.40
CA VAL A 263 -10.34 12.02 -19.03
C VAL A 263 -11.65 11.38 -18.59
N LEU A 264 -11.72 10.05 -18.56
CA LEU A 264 -12.90 9.31 -18.08
C LEU A 264 -13.14 9.57 -16.59
N GLY A 265 -12.10 9.55 -15.77
CA GLY A 265 -12.19 9.86 -14.34
C GLY A 265 -12.74 11.26 -14.08
N ILE A 266 -12.35 12.26 -14.87
CA ILE A 266 -12.85 13.63 -14.73
C ILE A 266 -14.31 13.75 -15.19
N THR A 267 -14.65 13.14 -16.33
CA THR A 267 -15.95 13.34 -16.99
C THR A 267 -17.05 12.43 -16.45
N ILE A 268 -16.74 11.18 -16.09
CA ILE A 268 -17.75 10.19 -15.67
C ILE A 268 -18.09 10.30 -14.18
N THR A 269 -17.13 10.69 -13.34
CA THR A 269 -17.30 10.74 -11.88
C THR A 269 -18.54 11.53 -11.42
N PRO A 270 -18.83 12.74 -11.94
CA PRO A 270 -20.02 13.49 -11.52
C PRO A 270 -21.34 12.80 -11.81
N PHE A 271 -21.37 11.86 -12.75
CA PHE A 271 -22.58 11.09 -13.09
C PHE A 271 -22.73 9.82 -12.25
N ILE A 272 -21.61 9.15 -11.94
CA ILE A 272 -21.63 7.89 -11.16
C ILE A 272 -21.81 8.17 -9.67
N MET A 273 -21.10 9.17 -9.14
CA MET A 273 -21.02 9.40 -7.70
C MET A 273 -22.38 9.68 -7.05
N PRO A 274 -23.26 10.56 -7.58
CA PRO A 274 -24.57 10.79 -6.97
C PRO A 274 -25.49 9.57 -6.97
N ILE A 275 -25.26 8.60 -7.88
CA ILE A 275 -26.08 7.39 -8.00
C ILE A 275 -25.61 6.32 -7.02
N ILE A 276 -24.29 6.11 -6.91
CA ILE A 276 -23.72 5.00 -6.12
C ILE A 276 -23.37 5.44 -4.69
N PHE A 277 -22.94 6.68 -4.51
CA PHE A 277 -22.41 7.23 -3.25
C PHE A 277 -23.01 8.62 -2.96
N PRO A 278 -24.34 8.74 -2.75
CA PRO A 278 -25.03 10.02 -2.66
C PRO A 278 -24.57 10.91 -1.49
N GLU A 279 -24.01 10.31 -0.43
CA GLU A 279 -23.47 11.04 0.72
C GLU A 279 -22.05 11.58 0.50
N TYR A 280 -21.36 11.16 -0.57
CA TYR A 280 -19.96 11.50 -0.84
C TYR A 280 -19.83 12.63 -1.87
N ASN A 281 -20.58 13.72 -1.67
CA ASN A 281 -20.60 14.84 -2.62
C ASN A 281 -19.22 15.51 -2.76
N GLU A 282 -18.48 15.66 -1.66
CA GLU A 282 -17.13 16.24 -1.70
C GLU A 282 -16.12 15.34 -2.41
N ALA A 283 -16.32 14.02 -2.41
CA ALA A 283 -15.44 13.10 -3.11
C ALA A 283 -15.46 13.33 -4.64
N ILE A 284 -16.51 13.92 -5.21
CA ILE A 284 -16.61 14.20 -6.65
C ILE A 284 -15.44 15.06 -7.11
N ILE A 285 -15.27 16.25 -6.50
CA ILE A 285 -14.20 17.17 -6.88
C ILE A 285 -12.81 16.57 -6.57
N ALA A 286 -12.70 15.81 -5.48
CA ALA A 286 -11.45 15.14 -5.11
C ALA A 286 -11.05 14.06 -6.14
N ILE A 287 -11.98 13.23 -6.61
CA ILE A 287 -11.74 12.21 -7.63
C ILE A 287 -11.34 12.87 -8.95
N GLN A 288 -12.01 13.95 -9.36
CA GLN A 288 -11.66 14.68 -10.58
C GLN A 288 -10.23 15.21 -10.51
N ILE A 289 -9.83 15.81 -9.39
CA ILE A 289 -8.47 16.32 -9.21
C ILE A 289 -7.46 15.17 -9.17
N ILE A 290 -7.68 14.14 -8.34
CA ILE A 290 -6.75 13.00 -8.20
C ILE A 290 -6.62 12.20 -9.51
N SER A 291 -7.64 12.21 -10.38
CA SER A 291 -7.54 11.60 -11.71
C SER A 291 -6.36 12.16 -12.51
N LEU A 292 -6.00 13.43 -12.33
CA LEU A 292 -4.81 14.04 -12.96
C LEU A 292 -3.50 13.39 -12.50
N ALA A 293 -3.45 12.79 -11.32
CA ALA A 293 -2.27 12.09 -10.81
C ALA A 293 -2.00 10.75 -11.53
N VAL A 294 -2.95 10.22 -12.30
CA VAL A 294 -2.81 8.93 -13.00
C VAL A 294 -1.70 9.00 -14.05
N ILE A 295 -1.57 10.11 -14.77
CA ILE A 295 -0.53 10.32 -15.78
C ILE A 295 0.88 10.35 -15.15
N PRO A 296 1.22 11.29 -14.23
CA PRO A 296 2.56 11.35 -13.65
C PRO A 296 2.89 10.08 -12.85
N SER A 297 1.90 9.43 -12.23
CA SER A 297 2.15 8.17 -11.52
C SER A 297 2.42 7.00 -12.46
N THR A 298 1.79 6.96 -13.64
CA THR A 298 2.12 6.00 -14.71
C THR A 298 3.54 6.21 -15.22
N VAL A 299 3.94 7.46 -15.48
CA VAL A 299 5.34 7.80 -15.83
C VAL A 299 6.29 7.35 -14.72
N GLY A 300 5.92 7.62 -13.46
CA GLY A 300 6.65 7.20 -12.27
C GLY A 300 6.90 5.70 -12.22
N LEU A 301 5.88 4.88 -12.52
CA LEU A 301 5.99 3.42 -12.57
C LEU A 301 6.88 2.95 -13.73
N ILE A 302 6.73 3.54 -14.93
CA ILE A 302 7.56 3.21 -16.11
C ILE A 302 9.04 3.47 -15.82
N LEU A 303 9.37 4.60 -15.19
CA LEU A 303 10.74 4.95 -14.85
C LEU A 303 11.27 4.13 -13.66
N THR A 304 10.42 3.84 -12.68
CA THR A 304 10.76 2.92 -11.59
C THR A 304 11.16 1.55 -12.12
N SER A 305 10.41 0.99 -13.08
CA SER A 305 10.75 -0.25 -13.78
C SER A 305 12.16 -0.19 -14.39
N LYS A 306 12.48 0.87 -15.12
CA LYS A 306 13.81 1.06 -15.73
C LYS A 306 14.92 1.23 -14.70
N PHE A 307 14.69 1.99 -13.63
CA PHE A 307 15.72 2.22 -12.61
C PHE A 307 16.01 0.96 -11.81
N LEU A 308 14.97 0.23 -11.39
CA LEU A 308 15.14 -1.04 -10.69
C LEU A 308 15.74 -2.12 -11.61
N GLY A 309 15.35 -2.15 -12.88
CA GLY A 309 15.95 -3.04 -13.88
C GLY A 309 17.46 -2.83 -14.04
N ASN A 310 17.93 -1.60 -13.83
CA ASN A 310 19.36 -1.25 -13.84
C ASN A 310 19.99 -1.20 -12.43
N GLU A 311 19.37 -1.85 -11.44
CA GLU A 311 19.83 -1.92 -10.03
C GLU A 311 19.96 -0.55 -9.32
N ASN A 312 19.41 0.52 -9.88
CA ASN A 312 19.46 1.89 -9.35
C ASN A 312 18.32 2.17 -8.36
N SER A 313 18.23 1.36 -7.29
CA SER A 313 17.20 1.50 -6.25
C SER A 313 17.25 2.83 -5.48
N LYS A 314 18.44 3.45 -5.37
CA LYS A 314 18.62 4.76 -4.71
C LYS A 314 17.82 5.89 -5.36
N ILE A 315 17.71 5.89 -6.69
CA ILE A 315 16.93 6.89 -7.44
C ILE A 315 15.44 6.73 -7.12
N VAL A 316 14.96 5.49 -7.08
CA VAL A 316 13.56 5.20 -6.73
C VAL A 316 13.25 5.65 -5.31
N LEU A 317 14.16 5.38 -4.37
CA LEU A 317 14.03 5.81 -2.98
C LEU A 317 13.96 7.35 -2.87
N SER A 318 14.86 8.08 -3.53
CA SER A 318 14.87 9.55 -3.46
C SER A 318 13.56 10.15 -3.98
N GLY A 319 13.01 9.62 -5.08
CA GLY A 319 11.70 10.07 -5.58
C GLY A 319 10.53 9.75 -4.64
N ARG A 320 10.56 8.61 -3.93
CA ARG A 320 9.54 8.28 -2.92
C ARG A 320 9.62 9.23 -1.72
N ILE A 321 10.82 9.50 -1.23
CA ILE A 321 11.04 10.47 -0.14
C ILE A 321 10.58 11.87 -0.57
N MET A 322 10.92 12.29 -1.78
CA MET A 322 10.48 13.58 -2.31
C MET A 322 8.96 13.69 -2.40
N PHE A 323 8.28 12.62 -2.83
CA PHE A 323 6.82 12.54 -2.81
C PHE A 323 6.28 12.76 -1.39
N VAL A 324 6.81 12.03 -0.40
CA VAL A 324 6.35 12.10 1.01
C VAL A 324 6.55 13.51 1.58
N ILE A 325 7.72 14.10 1.40
CA ILE A 325 8.00 15.45 1.89
C ILE A 325 7.05 16.45 1.23
N THR A 326 6.87 16.35 -0.08
CA THR A 326 5.99 17.25 -0.83
C THR A 326 4.54 17.14 -0.37
N ILE A 327 3.98 15.93 -0.32
CA ILE A 327 2.57 15.74 0.03
C ILE A 327 2.29 16.19 1.46
N ILE A 328 3.18 15.91 2.42
CA ILE A 328 3.01 16.35 3.82
C ILE A 328 3.04 17.87 3.89
N THR A 329 4.05 18.50 3.28
CA THR A 329 4.21 19.95 3.28
C THR A 329 2.99 20.63 2.68
N LEU A 330 2.52 20.14 1.53
CA LEU A 330 1.37 20.71 0.84
C LEU A 330 0.06 20.43 1.55
N ILE A 331 -0.14 19.26 2.18
CA ILE A 331 -1.34 19.01 2.99
C ILE A 331 -1.40 20.02 4.14
N VAL A 332 -0.31 20.25 4.85
CA VAL A 332 -0.28 21.19 5.98
C VAL A 332 -0.56 22.64 5.53
N ILE A 333 -0.15 23.03 4.32
CA ILE A 333 -0.33 24.40 3.81
C ILE A 333 -1.68 24.59 3.11
N LEU A 334 -2.05 23.68 2.20
CA LEU A 334 -3.19 23.85 1.29
C LEU A 334 -4.50 23.37 1.91
N THR A 335 -4.48 22.37 2.80
CA THR A 335 -5.71 21.81 3.37
C THR A 335 -6.48 22.82 4.23
N PRO A 336 -5.85 23.62 5.10
CA PRO A 336 -6.57 24.64 5.87
C PRO A 336 -7.22 25.73 4.99
N ILE A 337 -6.67 25.97 3.79
CA ILE A 337 -7.11 27.04 2.88
C ILE A 337 -8.18 26.55 1.90
N TYR A 338 -8.00 25.33 1.38
CA TYR A 338 -8.78 24.79 0.26
C TYR A 338 -9.53 23.49 0.61
N GLY A 339 -9.51 23.04 1.86
CA GLY A 339 -10.18 21.82 2.31
C GLY A 339 -9.75 20.59 1.49
N ILE A 340 -10.74 19.81 1.05
CA ILE A 340 -10.51 18.59 0.25
C ILE A 340 -9.79 18.84 -1.07
N VAL A 341 -10.03 20.00 -1.71
CA VAL A 341 -9.33 20.42 -2.93
C VAL A 341 -7.84 20.57 -2.65
N GLY A 342 -7.48 21.11 -1.47
CA GLY A 342 -6.10 21.24 -1.03
C GLY A 342 -5.40 19.89 -0.88
N ILE A 343 -6.06 18.90 -0.27
CA ILE A 343 -5.51 17.56 -0.08
C ILE A 343 -5.34 16.84 -1.43
N ALA A 344 -6.38 16.86 -2.27
CA ALA A 344 -6.35 16.24 -3.59
C ALA A 344 -5.26 16.85 -4.48
N SER A 345 -5.14 18.18 -4.47
CA SER A 345 -4.10 18.91 -5.21
C SER A 345 -2.69 18.58 -4.69
N SER A 346 -2.52 18.46 -3.37
CA SER A 346 -1.24 18.07 -2.76
C SER A 346 -0.77 16.71 -3.28
N PHE A 347 -1.68 15.74 -3.40
CA PHE A 347 -1.38 14.41 -3.95
C PHE A 347 -0.96 14.47 -5.43
N VAL A 348 -1.67 15.26 -6.26
CA VAL A 348 -1.33 15.44 -7.68
C VAL A 348 0.04 16.10 -7.83
N ILE A 349 0.29 17.20 -7.11
CA ILE A 349 1.56 17.94 -7.18
C ILE A 349 2.72 17.05 -6.72
N ALA A 350 2.57 16.31 -5.63
CA ALA A 350 3.58 15.35 -5.17
C ALA A 350 3.88 14.26 -6.23
N SER A 351 2.84 13.77 -6.92
CA SER A 351 3.01 12.81 -8.03
C SER A 351 3.79 13.41 -9.20
N ILE A 352 3.48 14.66 -9.57
CA ILE A 352 4.16 15.39 -10.63
C ILE A 352 5.64 15.60 -10.26
N ILE A 353 5.94 16.12 -9.07
CA ILE A 353 7.32 16.35 -8.61
C ILE A 353 8.13 15.05 -8.62
N GLN A 354 7.56 13.95 -8.12
CA GLN A 354 8.21 12.65 -8.18
C GLN A 354 8.52 12.23 -9.62
N SER A 355 7.54 12.36 -10.53
CA SER A 355 7.70 12.00 -11.93
C SER A 355 8.75 12.87 -12.64
N VAL A 356 8.73 14.19 -12.43
CA VAL A 356 9.70 15.13 -12.98
C VAL A 356 11.11 14.79 -12.51
N LEU A 357 11.28 14.54 -11.21
CA LEU A 357 12.57 14.13 -10.65
C LEU A 357 13.09 12.85 -11.31
N PHE A 358 12.23 11.85 -11.54
CA PHE A 358 12.62 10.65 -12.29
C PHE A 358 13.00 10.95 -13.74
N VAL A 359 12.28 11.83 -14.44
CA VAL A 359 12.63 12.24 -15.81
C VAL A 359 13.99 12.93 -15.84
N CYS A 360 14.26 13.85 -14.90
CA CYS A 360 15.55 14.54 -14.79
C CYS A 360 16.71 13.54 -14.58
N TYR A 361 16.54 12.55 -13.69
CA TYR A 361 17.55 11.51 -13.50
C TYR A 361 17.78 10.67 -14.76
N LYS A 362 16.72 10.38 -15.53
CA LYS A 362 16.85 9.60 -16.76
C LYS A 362 17.63 10.40 -17.81
N LEU A 363 17.30 11.68 -18.01
CA LEU A 363 17.99 12.54 -18.97
C LEU A 363 19.48 12.70 -18.63
N LYS A 364 19.82 12.88 -17.34
CA LYS A 364 21.22 13.00 -16.91
C LYS A 364 22.08 11.75 -17.14
N LYS A 365 21.47 10.57 -17.28
CA LYS A 365 22.20 9.29 -17.51
C LYS A 365 22.44 9.02 -19.00
N ASP A 366 21.74 9.74 -19.89
CA ASP A 366 21.87 9.61 -21.34
C ASP A 366 22.83 10.67 -21.94
N PHE A 367 23.41 11.54 -21.10
CA PHE A 367 24.62 12.34 -21.34
C PHE A 367 25.76 11.74 -20.53
#